data_AF-A0A933G2X5-F1
#
_entry.id   AF-A0A933G2X5-F1
#
_cell.length_a   1.000
_cell.length_b   1.000
_cell.length_c   1.000
_cell.angle_alpha   90.00
_cell.angle_beta   90.00
_cell.angle_gamma   90.00
#
_symmetry.space_group_name_H-M   'P 1'
#
loop_
_entity.id
_entity.type
_entity.pdbx_description
1 polymer ?
#
loop_
_entity_poly.entity_id
_entity_poly.type
_entity_poly.pdbx_seq_one_letter_code
_entity_poly.pdbx_strand_id
1 'polypeptide(L)' 'MTLRDDTELANTHEKLREVESWYEELRDDRSEDEQVRQLTLRSFKRLINQLKEEIARYEAHHAACK' A
#
# COMPACT_ATOMS: atom_id res chain seq x y z
N MET A 1 -10.74 -5.49 -2.30
CA MET A 1 -10.11 -5.81 -3.60
C MET A 1 -9.49 -7.17 -3.41
N THR A 2 -9.52 -8.08 -4.39
CA THR A 2 -8.95 -9.42 -4.23
C THR A 2 -8.09 -9.68 -5.46
N LEU A 3 -6.85 -10.14 -5.24
CA LEU A 3 -5.92 -10.50 -6.31
C LEU A 3 -6.30 -11.85 -6.91
N ARG A 4 -6.25 -11.95 -8.25
CA ARG A 4 -6.72 -13.12 -9.00
C ARG A 4 -5.59 -13.83 -9.75
N ASP A 5 -4.58 -13.08 -10.16
CA ASP A 5 -3.46 -13.59 -10.94
C ASP A 5 -2.15 -12.87 -10.60
N ASP A 6 -1.04 -13.45 -11.08
CA ASP A 6 0.31 -12.94 -10.82
C ASP A 6 0.54 -11.54 -11.42
N THR A 7 -0.23 -11.14 -12.44
CA THR A 7 -0.14 -9.79 -13.03
C THR A 7 -0.79 -8.76 -12.11
N GLU A 8 -1.96 -9.07 -11.56
CA GLU A 8 -2.59 -8.25 -10.51
C GLU A 8 -1.69 -8.15 -9.27
N LEU A 9 -0.99 -9.22 -8.89
CA LEU A 9 -0.01 -9.22 -7.80
C LEU A 9 1.16 -8.26 -8.10
N ALA A 10 1.77 -8.35 -9.29
CA ALA A 10 2.87 -7.48 -9.71
C ALA A 10 2.45 -5.99 -9.72
N ASN A 11 1.28 -5.69 -10.30
CA ASN A 11 0.73 -4.33 -10.32
C ASN A 11 0.46 -3.81 -8.90
N THR A 12 0.01 -4.67 -7.99
CA THR A 12 -0.25 -4.31 -6.58
C THR A 12 1.04 -4.03 -5.84
N HIS A 13 2.12 -4.77 -6.13
CA HIS A 13 3.46 -4.45 -5.59
C HIS A 13 4.00 -3.13 -6.11
N GLU A 14 3.84 -2.83 -7.40
CA GLU A 14 4.26 -1.54 -7.98
C GLU A 14 3.50 -0.39 -7.31
N LYS A 15 2.18 -0.51 -7.22
CA LYS A 15 1.33 0.47 -6.55
C LYS A 15 1.66 0.64 -5.07
N LEU A 16 2.01 -0.45 -4.38
CA LEU A 16 2.47 -0.38 -3.00
C LEU A 16 3.74 0.49 -2.87
N ARG A 17 4.73 0.27 -3.75
CA ARG A 17 5.98 1.05 -3.75
C ARG A 17 5.73 2.53 -4.03
N GLU A 18 4.87 2.84 -4.99
CA GLU A 18 4.48 4.22 -5.27
C GLU A 18 3.88 4.87 -4.02
N VAL A 19 2.87 4.24 -3.43
CA VAL A 19 2.20 4.82 -2.25
C VAL A 19 3.16 4.96 -1.05
N GLU A 20 4.11 4.04 -0.88
CA GLU A 20 5.15 4.15 0.14
C GLU A 20 6.09 5.34 -0.12
N SER A 21 6.53 5.58 -1.36
CA SER A 21 7.34 6.75 -1.72
C SER A 21 6.62 8.05 -1.41
N TRP A 22 5.35 8.16 -1.82
CA TRP A 22 4.54 9.36 -1.56
C TRP A 22 4.31 9.59 -0.06
N TYR A 23 4.13 8.51 0.71
CA TYR A 23 4.03 8.60 2.16
C TYR A 23 5.31 9.17 2.79
N GLU A 24 6.48 8.73 2.33
CA GLU A 24 7.78 9.20 2.82
C GLU A 24 8.03 10.67 2.44
N GLU A 25 7.78 11.03 1.18
CA GLU A 25 7.89 12.41 0.70
C GLU A 25 6.97 13.35 1.48
N LEU A 26 5.70 12.98 1.65
CA LEU A 26 4.74 13.78 2.41
C LEU A 26 5.08 13.83 3.90
N ARG A 27 5.71 12.79 4.46
CA ARG A 27 6.09 12.80 5.88
C ARG A 27 7.15 13.84 6.17
N ASP A 28 8.08 14.02 5.23
CA ASP A 28 9.21 14.93 5.37
C ASP A 28 8.89 16.36 4.88
N ASP A 29 7.82 16.53 4.09
CA ASP A 29 7.30 17.84 3.71
C ASP A 29 6.62 18.55 4.91
N ARG A 30 7.17 19.71 5.30
CA ARG A 30 6.63 20.56 6.38
C ARG A 30 5.96 21.83 5.86
N SER A 31 5.77 21.95 4.54
CA SER A 31 5.19 23.13 3.92
C SER A 31 3.66 23.18 4.02
N GLU A 32 3.01 22.03 4.16
CA GLU A 32 1.55 21.91 4.35
C GLU A 32 1.11 22.08 5.81
N ASP A 33 -0.18 22.41 6.00
CA ASP A 33 -0.85 22.41 7.30
C ASP A 33 -0.67 21.05 8.01
N GLU A 34 -0.13 21.10 9.23
CA GLU A 34 0.14 19.92 10.06
C GLU A 34 -1.07 18.98 10.18
N GLN A 35 -2.27 19.53 10.37
CA GLN A 35 -3.46 18.71 10.56
C GLN A 35 -3.85 17.98 9.27
N VAL A 36 -3.77 18.67 8.13
CA VAL A 36 -4.04 18.08 6.82
C VAL A 36 -3.02 16.98 6.52
N ARG A 37 -1.73 17.26 6.75
CA ARG A 37 -0.65 16.30 6.54
C ARG A 37 -0.84 15.01 7.34
N GLN A 38 -1.17 15.13 8.63
CA GLN A 38 -1.40 13.96 9.50
C GLN A 38 -2.61 13.13 9.05
N LEU A 39 -3.69 13.76 8.60
CA LEU A 39 -4.86 13.06 8.07
C LEU A 39 -4.53 12.30 6.78
N THR A 40 -3.77 12.92 5.90
CA THR A 40 -3.32 12.33 4.64
C THR A 40 -2.38 11.15 4.89
N LEU A 41 -1.37 11.32 5.76
CA LEU A 41 -0.47 10.24 6.18
C LEU A 41 -1.22 9.06 6.80
N ARG A 42 -2.24 9.32 7.64
CA ARG A 42 -3.07 8.27 8.22
C ARG A 42 -3.84 7.49 7.15
N SER A 43 -4.32 8.19 6.12
CA SER A 43 -5.04 7.59 5.00
C SER A 43 -4.12 6.73 4.14
N PHE A 44 -2.94 7.23 3.81
CA PHE A 44 -1.91 6.46 3.11
C PHE A 44 -1.47 5.23 3.87
N LYS A 45 -1.22 5.35 5.19
CA LYS A 45 -0.86 4.20 6.02
C LYS A 45 -1.92 3.10 6.01
N ARG A 46 -3.21 3.47 6.02
CA ARG A 46 -4.31 2.49 5.88
C ARG A 46 -4.27 1.80 4.53
N LEU A 47 -4.05 2.54 3.45
CA LEU A 47 -3.96 1.99 2.09
C LEU A 47 -2.78 1.03 1.96
N ILE A 48 -1.59 1.41 2.45
CA ILE A 48 -0.39 0.56 2.48
C ILE A 48 -0.68 -0.76 3.19
N ASN A 49 -1.30 -0.69 4.38
CA ASN A 49 -1.64 -1.89 5.14
C ASN A 49 -2.61 -2.79 4.38
N GLN A 50 -3.63 -2.21 3.73
CA GLN A 50 -4.60 -2.96 2.94
C GLN A 50 -3.94 -3.66 1.75
N LEU A 51 -3.04 -2.98 1.02
CA LEU A 51 -2.30 -3.57 -0.11
C LEU A 51 -1.41 -4.73 0.35
N LYS A 52 -0.70 -4.56 1.47
CA LYS A 52 0.12 -5.62 2.08
C LYS A 52 -0.70 -6.83 2.51
N GLU A 53 -1.88 -6.61 3.09
CA GLU A 53 -2.77 -7.70 3.48
C GLU A 53 -3.28 -8.49 2.27
N GLU A 54 -3.66 -7.81 1.17
CA GLU A 54 -4.13 -8.49 -0.03
C GLU A 54 -3.02 -9.32 -0.70
N ILE A 55 -1.80 -8.77 -0.76
CA ILE A 55 -0.60 -9.51 -1.23
C ILE A 55 -0.40 -10.77 -0.39
N ALA A 56 -0.32 -10.61 0.94
CA ALA A 56 -0.08 -11.72 1.85
C ALA A 56 -1.18 -12.79 1.78
N ARG A 57 -2.45 -12.37 1.63
CA ARG A 57 -3.59 -13.29 1.47
C ARG A 57 -3.47 -14.09 0.17
N TYR A 58 -3.13 -13.43 -0.94
CA TYR A 58 -2.92 -14.09 -2.23
C TYR A 58 -1.78 -15.12 -2.16
N GLU A 59 -0.63 -14.70 -1.64
CA GLU A 59 0.55 -15.58 -1.50
C GLU A 59 0.24 -16.79 -0.61
N ALA A 60 -0.48 -16.60 0.49
CA ALA A 60 -0.89 -17.70 1.37
C ALA A 60 -1.82 -18.70 0.68
N HIS A 61 -2.80 -18.22 -0.10
CA HIS A 61 -3.68 -19.09 -0.89
C HIS A 61 -2.93 -19.84 -1.99
N HIS A 62 -1.98 -19.18 -2.66
CA HIS A 62 -1.17 -19.80 -3.71
C HIS A 62 -0.15 -20.81 -3.14
N ALA A 63 0.43 -20.55 -1.97
CA ALA A 63 1.34 -21.47 -1.29
C ALA A 63 0.63 -22.71 -0.74
N ALA A 64 -0.61 -22.58 -0.28
CA ALA A 64 -1.39 -23.72 0.23
C ALA A 64 -1.92 -24.67 -0.85
N CYS A 65 -1.95 -24.23 -2.11
CA CYS A 65 -2.38 -25.02 -3.26
C CYS A 65 -1.23 -25.73 -4.01
N LYS A 66 0.01 -25.62 -3.52
CA LYS A 66 1.22 -26.18 -4.11
C LYS A 66 1.69 -27.40 -3.35
#